data_AF-A0A2N2F622-F1
#
_entry.id   AF-A0A2N2F622-F1
#
_cell.length_a   1.000
_cell.length_b   1.000
_cell.length_c   1.000
_cell.angle_alpha   90.00
_cell.angle_beta   90.00
_cell.angle_gamma   90.00
#
_symmetry.space_group_name_H-M   'P 1'
#
loop_
_entity.id
_entity.type
_entity.pdbx_description
1 polymer ?
#
loop_
_entity_poly.entity_id
_entity_poly.type
_entity_poly.pdbx_seq_one_letter_code
_entity_poly.pdbx_strand_id
1 'polypeptide(L)'
;MHTPEQSAQTPMITVWVHGTRLLKLLVHPIDEYVHAAPPTGLRLATNLSHKHRLLTVARALSTVDPLRFPLDHFYVFGWSGNLSFNEREKAAQKLYTELKKVLADYRATHGVTPRIRIITHSHGGNVALNLAKIHDPADTISIAQTIFLANPVQKETADYARDPFFEKIYALYSTMDNLQVMDPQGLYKTKKNGKRHLKFSDRRFPLQKNLRQAKIKINGHGIPHIGFITRGFINYLPTILDTLDAWEVESPALPNQERLLTLHT
;
A
#
# COMPACT_ATOMS: atom_id res chain seq x y z
N MET A 1 19.23 6.71 -38.60
CA MET A 1 19.82 5.55 -37.90
C MET A 1 19.11 5.43 -36.55
N HIS A 2 18.11 4.55 -36.46
CA HIS A 2 17.37 4.30 -35.23
C HIS A 2 18.11 3.24 -34.42
N THR A 3 18.44 3.58 -33.18
CA THR A 3 19.14 2.71 -32.24
C THR A 3 18.25 1.51 -31.86
N PRO A 4 18.79 0.29 -31.73
CA PRO A 4 18.02 -0.92 -31.47
C PRO A 4 17.52 -0.98 -30.02
N GLU A 5 16.27 -1.41 -29.85
CA GLU A 5 15.73 -2.13 -28.69
C GLU A 5 16.23 -1.71 -27.30
N GLN A 6 15.69 -0.61 -26.77
CA GLN A 6 15.28 -0.65 -25.37
C GLN A 6 14.22 -1.73 -25.29
N SER A 7 14.55 -2.90 -24.72
CA SER A 7 13.56 -3.94 -24.45
C SER A 7 12.39 -3.28 -23.72
N ALA A 8 11.22 -3.29 -24.35
CA ALA A 8 10.07 -2.55 -23.86
C ALA A 8 9.68 -3.13 -22.49
N GLN A 9 10.13 -2.46 -21.42
CA GLN A 9 9.81 -2.86 -20.06
C GLN A 9 8.29 -2.91 -19.95
N THR A 10 7.74 -4.05 -19.52
CA THR A 10 6.30 -4.22 -19.39
C THR A 10 5.73 -3.06 -18.56
N PRO A 11 4.73 -2.32 -19.07
CA PRO A 11 4.21 -1.15 -18.37
C PRO A 11 3.64 -1.55 -17.01
N MET A 12 3.61 -0.60 -16.08
CA MET A 12 3.13 -0.84 -14.73
C MET A 12 2.07 0.19 -14.33
N ILE A 13 0.91 -0.29 -13.87
CA ILE A 13 -0.08 0.56 -13.22
C ILE A 13 0.22 0.66 -11.72
N THR A 14 -0.06 1.81 -11.12
CA THR A 14 0.02 1.98 -9.66
C THR A 14 -1.38 2.15 -9.07
N VAL A 15 -1.70 1.41 -8.02
CA VAL A 15 -2.98 1.50 -7.31
C VAL A 15 -2.74 1.94 -5.87
N TRP A 16 -3.30 3.08 -5.48
CA TRP A 16 -3.29 3.54 -4.10
C TRP A 16 -4.53 3.07 -3.34
N VAL A 17 -4.34 2.35 -2.24
CA VAL A 17 -5.39 1.89 -1.31
C VAL A 17 -5.28 2.66 0.01
N HIS A 18 -6.26 3.52 0.30
CA HIS A 18 -6.23 4.36 1.48
C HIS A 18 -6.51 3.59 2.80
N GLY A 19 -6.12 4.19 3.92
CA GLY A 19 -6.38 3.67 5.27
C GLY A 19 -7.82 3.82 5.76
N THR A 20 -8.06 3.57 7.05
CA THR A 20 -9.40 3.76 7.64
C THR A 20 -9.78 5.22 7.77
N ARG A 21 -11.09 5.45 7.91
CA ARG A 21 -11.64 6.80 8.10
C ARG A 21 -11.72 7.21 9.58
N LEU A 22 -11.18 6.42 10.52
CA LEU A 22 -11.26 6.73 11.97
C LEU A 22 -10.48 7.99 12.37
N LEU A 23 -9.54 8.44 11.54
CA LEU A 23 -8.88 9.74 11.73
C LEU A 23 -9.84 10.94 11.62
N LYS A 24 -11.07 10.76 11.13
CA LYS A 24 -12.11 11.80 11.21
C LYS A 24 -12.44 12.22 12.65
N LEU A 25 -12.20 11.35 13.64
CA LEU A 25 -12.51 11.61 15.06
C LEU A 25 -11.32 12.16 15.85
N LEU A 26 -10.09 11.90 15.42
CA LEU A 26 -8.87 12.31 16.13
C LEU A 26 -8.25 13.61 15.58
N VAL A 27 -8.75 14.11 14.45
CA VAL A 27 -8.19 15.26 13.75
C VAL A 27 -9.29 16.31 13.53
N HIS A 28 -9.61 17.08 14.57
CA HIS A 28 -10.46 18.29 14.47
C HIS A 28 -9.76 19.39 13.65
N PRO A 29 -10.55 20.32 13.06
CA PRO A 29 -10.91 20.29 11.65
C PRO A 29 -9.69 20.64 10.77
N ILE A 30 -8.87 19.65 10.41
CA ILE A 30 -7.98 19.82 9.26
C ILE A 30 -8.83 19.63 8.02
N ASP A 31 -9.35 20.76 7.56
CA ASP A 31 -9.83 21.08 6.22
C ASP A 31 -10.91 20.14 5.62
N GLU A 32 -11.98 20.73 5.09
CA GLU A 32 -12.98 20.09 4.24
C GLU A 32 -12.35 19.26 3.09
N TYR A 33 -11.09 19.55 2.75
CA TYR A 33 -10.23 18.85 1.80
C TYR A 33 -9.83 17.42 2.22
N VAL A 34 -9.85 17.08 3.51
CA VAL A 34 -9.69 15.71 4.04
C VAL A 34 -11.00 14.92 3.92
N HIS A 35 -12.12 15.59 3.62
CA HIS A 35 -13.47 15.04 3.70
C HIS A 35 -14.12 14.66 2.38
N ALA A 36 -13.48 14.93 1.23
CA ALA A 36 -13.93 14.37 -0.03
C ALA A 36 -14.00 12.84 0.11
N ALA A 37 -15.20 12.28 -0.02
CA ALA A 37 -15.38 10.85 0.09
C ALA A 37 -14.47 10.19 -0.96
N PRO A 38 -13.64 9.21 -0.57
CA PRO A 38 -12.78 8.54 -1.53
C PRO A 38 -13.67 7.93 -2.63
N PRO A 39 -13.16 7.88 -3.87
CA PRO A 39 -13.94 7.41 -5.00
C PRO A 39 -14.50 6.02 -4.73
N THR A 40 -15.76 5.78 -5.04
CA THR A 40 -16.28 4.40 -4.96
C THR A 40 -15.59 3.55 -6.02
N GLY A 41 -14.91 2.49 -5.60
CA GLY A 41 -14.22 1.56 -6.51
C GLY A 41 -12.83 2.06 -6.94
N LEU A 42 -12.35 1.53 -8.07
CA LEU A 42 -11.05 1.86 -8.64
C LEU A 42 -11.22 2.97 -9.68
N ARG A 43 -10.48 4.08 -9.55
CA ARG A 43 -10.56 5.20 -10.49
C ARG A 43 -9.18 5.73 -10.82
N LEU A 44 -9.01 6.18 -12.06
CA LEU A 44 -7.80 6.91 -12.45
C LEU A 44 -7.67 8.19 -11.64
N ALA A 45 -6.47 8.49 -11.14
CA ALA A 45 -6.20 9.61 -10.24
C ALA A 45 -6.53 10.95 -10.91
N THR A 46 -6.26 11.09 -12.21
CA THR A 46 -6.57 12.29 -13.00
C THR A 46 -8.06 12.57 -13.11
N ASN A 47 -8.93 11.58 -12.87
CA ASN A 47 -10.39 11.74 -12.86
C ASN A 47 -10.92 12.21 -11.49
N LEU A 48 -10.05 12.42 -10.50
CA LEU A 48 -10.42 13.00 -9.21
C LEU A 48 -10.40 14.53 -9.30
N SER A 49 -11.18 15.19 -8.43
CA SER A 49 -11.11 16.64 -8.28
C SER A 49 -9.67 17.10 -8.03
N HIS A 50 -9.26 18.22 -8.61
CA HIS A 50 -7.92 18.80 -8.43
C HIS A 50 -7.55 19.05 -6.96
N LYS A 51 -8.55 19.22 -6.09
CA LYS A 51 -8.43 19.40 -4.64
C LYS A 51 -8.35 18.08 -3.86
N HIS A 52 -8.53 16.94 -4.51
CA HIS A 52 -8.59 15.65 -3.85
C HIS A 52 -7.21 15.24 -3.33
N ARG A 53 -7.10 14.95 -2.03
CA ARG A 53 -5.82 14.60 -1.39
C ARG A 53 -5.10 13.43 -2.06
N LEU A 54 -5.81 12.38 -2.46
CA LEU A 54 -5.20 11.22 -3.12
C LEU A 54 -4.61 11.55 -4.51
N LEU A 55 -5.17 12.55 -5.21
CA LEU A 55 -4.54 13.08 -6.42
C LEU A 55 -3.27 13.88 -6.08
N THR A 56 -3.24 14.59 -4.95
CA THR A 56 -2.02 15.28 -4.48
C THR A 56 -0.89 14.28 -4.21
N VAL A 57 -1.20 13.12 -3.61
CA VAL A 57 -0.23 12.03 -3.41
C VAL A 57 0.27 11.46 -4.74
N ALA A 58 -0.65 11.14 -5.66
CA ALA A 58 -0.28 10.63 -6.99
C ALA A 58 0.60 11.62 -7.76
N ARG A 59 0.24 12.91 -7.75
CA ARG A 59 1.05 13.99 -8.36
C ARG A 59 2.41 14.12 -7.71
N ALA A 60 2.50 14.06 -6.38
CA ALA A 60 3.78 14.14 -5.68
C ALA A 60 4.73 13.02 -6.12
N LEU A 61 4.26 11.77 -6.14
CA LEU A 61 5.05 10.63 -6.62
C LEU A 61 5.45 10.79 -8.08
N SER A 62 4.49 11.11 -8.95
CA SER A 62 4.74 11.28 -10.38
C SER A 62 5.68 12.45 -10.69
N THR A 63 5.65 13.52 -9.89
CA THR A 63 6.56 14.65 -10.06
C THR A 63 8.01 14.27 -9.74
N VAL A 64 8.21 13.45 -8.70
CA VAL A 64 9.57 13.05 -8.28
C VAL A 64 10.13 11.94 -9.16
N ASP A 65 9.30 10.96 -9.53
CA ASP A 65 9.70 9.82 -10.35
C ASP A 65 8.56 9.43 -11.32
N PRO A 66 8.43 10.14 -12.46
CA PRO A 66 7.35 9.94 -13.42
C PRO A 66 7.46 8.60 -14.16
N LEU A 67 8.68 8.04 -14.29
CA LEU A 67 8.89 6.75 -14.93
C LEU A 67 8.39 5.61 -14.04
N ARG A 68 8.65 5.69 -12.74
CA ARG A 68 8.14 4.68 -11.78
C ARG A 68 6.66 4.90 -11.48
N PHE A 69 6.20 6.14 -11.33
CA PHE A 69 4.82 6.47 -10.95
C PHE A 69 4.12 7.36 -12.00
N PRO A 70 3.92 6.88 -13.24
CA PRO A 70 3.26 7.64 -14.29
C PRO A 70 1.80 7.98 -13.89
N LEU A 71 1.45 9.27 -13.93
CA LEU A 71 0.17 9.76 -13.40
C LEU A 71 -1.05 9.26 -14.19
N ASP A 72 -0.89 9.07 -15.49
CA ASP A 72 -1.86 8.51 -16.44
C ASP A 72 -2.11 7.01 -16.27
N HIS A 73 -1.29 6.33 -15.47
CA HIS A 73 -1.46 4.93 -15.07
C HIS A 73 -1.58 4.79 -13.54
N PHE A 74 -1.89 5.89 -12.85
CA PHE A 74 -2.07 5.92 -11.41
C PHE A 74 -3.55 5.87 -11.05
N TYR A 75 -3.95 4.84 -10.32
CA TYR A 75 -5.31 4.61 -9.86
C TYR A 75 -5.41 4.77 -8.34
N VAL A 76 -6.61 5.08 -7.89
CA VAL A 76 -6.99 5.18 -6.49
C VAL A 76 -8.17 4.27 -6.25
N PHE A 77 -8.04 3.39 -5.27
CA PHE A 77 -9.13 2.54 -4.81
C PHE A 77 -9.75 3.10 -3.54
N GLY A 78 -11.03 3.45 -3.60
CA GLY A 78 -11.78 3.85 -2.42
C GLY A 78 -12.70 2.77 -1.88
N TRP A 79 -12.64 2.62 -0.56
CA TRP A 79 -13.45 1.67 0.21
C TRP A 79 -14.05 2.35 1.45
N SER A 80 -14.85 1.60 2.22
CA SER A 80 -15.60 2.14 3.36
C SER A 80 -14.69 2.69 4.46
N GLY A 81 -13.48 2.13 4.62
CA GLY A 81 -12.59 2.43 5.73
C GLY A 81 -13.04 1.82 7.06
N ASN A 82 -14.00 0.88 7.03
CA ASN A 82 -14.49 0.17 8.20
C ASN A 82 -13.46 -0.87 8.66
N LEU A 83 -13.19 -0.93 9.96
CA LEU A 83 -12.16 -1.79 10.54
C LEU A 83 -12.54 -3.28 10.63
N SER A 84 -13.81 -3.64 10.43
CA SER A 84 -14.21 -5.05 10.52
C SER A 84 -13.49 -5.92 9.48
N PHE A 85 -13.21 -7.17 9.84
CA PHE A 85 -12.56 -8.13 8.92
C PHE A 85 -13.41 -8.35 7.65
N ASN A 86 -14.71 -8.55 7.83
CA ASN A 86 -15.64 -8.77 6.72
C ASN A 86 -15.65 -7.60 5.72
N GLU A 87 -15.62 -6.36 6.21
CA GLU A 87 -15.61 -5.19 5.31
C GLU A 87 -14.29 -5.07 4.53
N ARG A 88 -13.16 -5.48 5.13
CA ARG A 88 -11.87 -5.50 4.43
C ARG A 88 -11.79 -6.61 3.39
N GLU A 89 -12.36 -7.77 3.69
CA GLU A 89 -12.47 -8.88 2.73
C GLU A 89 -13.38 -8.51 1.55
N LYS A 90 -14.56 -7.91 1.81
CA LYS A 90 -15.43 -7.36 0.76
C LYS A 90 -14.73 -6.29 -0.07
N ALA A 91 -13.97 -5.40 0.57
CA ALA A 91 -13.19 -4.38 -0.12
C ALA A 91 -12.12 -5.02 -1.01
N ALA A 92 -11.45 -6.08 -0.55
CA ALA A 92 -10.50 -6.84 -1.35
C ALA A 92 -11.20 -7.49 -2.56
N GLN A 93 -12.37 -8.12 -2.36
CA GLN A 93 -13.14 -8.74 -3.45
C GLN A 93 -13.49 -7.72 -4.54
N LYS A 94 -13.93 -6.54 -4.12
CA LYS A 94 -14.22 -5.44 -5.03
C LYS A 94 -12.95 -4.95 -5.73
N LEU A 95 -11.85 -4.77 -5.01
CA LEU A 95 -10.57 -4.36 -5.59
C LEU A 95 -10.11 -5.36 -6.66
N TYR A 96 -10.13 -6.67 -6.36
CA TYR A 96 -9.74 -7.71 -7.29
C TYR A 96 -10.60 -7.70 -8.57
N THR A 97 -11.92 -7.59 -8.40
CA THR A 97 -12.86 -7.52 -9.53
C THR A 97 -12.59 -6.29 -10.41
N GLU A 98 -12.31 -5.14 -9.82
CA GLU A 98 -12.04 -3.90 -10.56
C GLU A 98 -10.64 -3.92 -11.20
N LEU A 99 -9.66 -4.56 -10.58
CA LEU A 99 -8.35 -4.81 -11.19
C LEU A 99 -8.49 -5.64 -12.47
N LYS A 100 -9.28 -6.72 -12.46
CA LYS A 100 -9.55 -7.54 -13.66
C LYS A 100 -10.06 -6.68 -14.83
N LYS A 101 -11.00 -5.78 -14.54
CA LYS A 101 -11.55 -4.84 -15.54
C LYS A 101 -10.48 -3.90 -16.07
N VAL A 102 -9.74 -3.22 -15.19
CA VAL A 102 -8.67 -2.30 -15.60
C VAL A 102 -7.60 -3.00 -16.44
N LEU A 103 -7.19 -4.22 -16.08
CA LEU A 103 -6.22 -4.98 -16.87
C LEU A 103 -6.77 -5.36 -18.25
N ALA A 104 -8.03 -5.77 -18.34
CA ALA A 104 -8.68 -6.09 -19.61
C ALA A 104 -8.79 -4.84 -20.50
N ASP A 105 -9.25 -3.72 -19.96
CA ASP A 105 -9.38 -2.45 -20.66
C ASP A 105 -8.02 -1.92 -21.13
N TYR A 106 -7.00 -2.01 -20.27
CA TYR A 106 -5.63 -1.62 -20.61
C TYR A 106 -5.09 -2.47 -21.75
N ARG A 107 -5.26 -3.81 -21.68
CA ARG A 107 -4.83 -4.71 -22.75
C ARG A 107 -5.55 -4.44 -24.06
N ALA A 108 -6.85 -4.17 -24.02
CA ALA A 108 -7.63 -3.81 -25.21
C ALA A 108 -7.14 -2.50 -25.84
N THR A 109 -6.73 -1.53 -25.02
CA THR A 109 -6.29 -0.20 -25.47
C THR A 109 -4.84 -0.18 -25.95
N HIS A 110 -3.95 -0.92 -25.29
CA HIS A 110 -2.49 -0.83 -25.49
C HIS A 110 -1.87 -2.10 -26.06
N GLY A 111 -2.64 -3.19 -26.25
CA GLY A 111 -2.15 -4.46 -26.77
C GLY A 111 -1.31 -5.29 -25.78
N VAL A 112 -1.08 -4.79 -24.56
CA VAL A 112 -0.24 -5.42 -23.53
C VAL A 112 -0.92 -5.41 -22.17
N THR A 113 -0.68 -6.44 -21.34
CA THR A 113 -1.15 -6.46 -19.96
C THR A 113 -0.12 -5.79 -19.06
N PRO A 114 -0.49 -4.75 -18.28
CA PRO A 114 0.47 -4.09 -17.40
C PRO A 114 0.70 -4.93 -16.12
N ARG A 115 1.86 -4.75 -15.50
CA ARG A 115 2.13 -5.23 -14.13
C ARG A 115 1.44 -4.34 -13.11
N ILE A 116 1.16 -4.87 -11.92
CA ILE A 116 0.47 -4.12 -10.87
C ILE A 116 1.42 -3.75 -9.74
N ARG A 117 1.47 -2.47 -9.39
CA ARG A 117 1.98 -1.98 -8.11
C ARG A 117 0.82 -1.54 -7.22
N ILE A 118 0.81 -1.97 -5.97
CA ILE A 118 -0.11 -1.47 -4.94
C ILE A 118 0.66 -0.66 -3.90
N ILE A 119 0.22 0.56 -3.62
CA ILE A 119 0.66 1.34 -2.47
C ILE A 119 -0.48 1.42 -1.49
N THR A 120 -0.22 1.12 -0.23
CA THR A 120 -1.26 1.16 0.80
C THR A 120 -0.82 1.98 1.98
N HIS A 121 -1.79 2.58 2.68
CA HIS A 121 -1.57 3.20 3.97
C HIS A 121 -2.45 2.55 5.03
N SER A 122 -1.90 2.33 6.22
CA SER A 122 -2.67 1.82 7.37
C SER A 122 -3.42 0.53 7.02
N HIS A 123 -4.68 0.40 7.42
CA HIS A 123 -5.54 -0.74 7.09
C HIS A 123 -5.85 -0.95 5.61
N GLY A 124 -5.52 -0.01 4.73
CA GLY A 124 -5.50 -0.29 3.29
C GLY A 124 -4.58 -1.46 2.95
N GLY A 125 -3.51 -1.64 3.74
CA GLY A 125 -2.61 -2.78 3.62
C GLY A 125 -3.31 -4.11 3.93
N ASN A 126 -4.21 -4.13 4.91
CA ASN A 126 -5.01 -5.33 5.19
C ASN A 126 -6.05 -5.62 4.12
N VAL A 127 -6.57 -4.61 3.41
CA VAL A 127 -7.39 -4.84 2.20
C VAL A 127 -6.54 -5.50 1.12
N ALA A 128 -5.34 -4.98 0.86
CA ALA A 128 -4.42 -5.58 -0.11
C ALA A 128 -4.03 -7.01 0.28
N LEU A 129 -3.64 -7.28 1.52
CA LEU A 129 -3.30 -8.63 1.99
C LEU A 129 -4.43 -9.63 1.78
N ASN A 130 -5.69 -9.22 1.95
CA ASN A 130 -6.83 -10.12 1.71
C ASN A 130 -6.96 -10.53 0.24
N LEU A 131 -6.31 -9.85 -0.72
CA LEU A 131 -6.28 -10.30 -2.12
C LEU A 131 -5.71 -11.74 -2.24
N ALA A 132 -4.70 -12.10 -1.44
CA ALA A 132 -4.16 -13.46 -1.42
C ALA A 132 -5.18 -14.52 -0.95
N LYS A 133 -6.22 -14.13 -0.21
CA LYS A 133 -7.29 -15.05 0.19
C LYS A 133 -8.29 -15.31 -0.93
N ILE A 134 -8.49 -14.33 -1.81
CA ILE A 134 -9.66 -14.29 -2.73
C ILE A 134 -9.29 -14.38 -4.21
N HIS A 135 -8.01 -14.22 -4.57
CA HIS A 135 -7.61 -14.30 -5.96
C HIS A 135 -7.93 -15.69 -6.51
N ASP A 136 -8.26 -15.74 -7.80
CA ASP A 136 -8.49 -17.01 -8.47
C ASP A 136 -7.12 -17.60 -8.85
N PRO A 137 -6.75 -18.81 -8.39
CA PRO A 137 -5.49 -19.45 -8.78
C PRO A 137 -5.39 -19.75 -10.29
N ALA A 138 -6.52 -19.75 -11.02
CA ALA A 138 -6.54 -19.92 -12.47
C ALA A 138 -6.29 -18.60 -13.23
N ASP A 139 -6.40 -17.44 -12.56
CA ASP A 139 -6.05 -16.15 -13.17
C ASP A 139 -4.51 -15.98 -13.20
N THR A 140 -4.02 -15.29 -14.23
CA THR A 140 -2.59 -14.93 -14.34
C THR A 140 -2.23 -13.63 -13.61
N ILE A 141 -3.14 -13.13 -12.77
CA ILE A 141 -2.97 -11.87 -12.07
C ILE A 141 -2.05 -12.08 -10.87
N SER A 142 -1.00 -11.28 -10.79
CA SER A 142 -0.12 -11.15 -9.63
C SER A 142 0.13 -9.67 -9.33
N ILE A 143 0.55 -9.40 -8.10
CA ILE A 143 0.98 -8.07 -7.68
C ILE A 143 2.50 -8.05 -7.69
N ALA A 144 3.04 -7.40 -8.72
CA ALA A 144 4.48 -7.25 -8.91
C ALA A 144 5.17 -6.53 -7.74
N GLN A 145 4.49 -5.54 -7.16
CA GLN A 145 5.03 -4.76 -6.06
C GLN A 145 3.96 -4.28 -5.09
N THR A 146 4.12 -4.55 -3.81
CA THR A 146 3.27 -4.00 -2.74
C THR A 146 4.09 -3.13 -1.81
N ILE A 147 3.61 -1.92 -1.53
CA ILE A 147 4.25 -0.96 -0.63
C ILE A 147 3.30 -0.68 0.54
N PHE A 148 3.62 -1.19 1.71
CA PHE A 148 2.89 -0.96 2.95
C PHE A 148 3.47 0.25 3.69
N LEU A 149 2.67 1.31 3.81
CA LEU A 149 3.00 2.49 4.61
C LEU A 149 2.25 2.41 5.94
N ALA A 150 2.96 2.16 7.04
CA ALA A 150 2.38 2.05 8.37
C ALA A 150 1.23 1.02 8.48
N ASN A 151 1.35 -0.13 7.81
CA ASN A 151 0.32 -1.16 7.87
C ASN A 151 0.32 -1.85 9.25
N PRO A 152 -0.81 -1.89 9.99
CA PRO A 152 -0.92 -2.71 11.19
C PRO A 152 -0.87 -4.18 10.78
N VAL A 153 0.16 -4.90 11.21
CA VAL A 153 0.36 -6.31 10.88
C VAL A 153 -0.50 -7.15 11.82
N GLN A 154 -1.60 -7.68 11.28
CA GLN A 154 -2.54 -8.47 12.05
C GLN A 154 -2.19 -9.94 11.99
N LYS A 155 -2.42 -10.68 13.08
CA LYS A 155 -2.09 -12.12 13.12
C LYS A 155 -2.85 -12.90 12.06
N GLU A 156 -4.10 -12.53 11.78
CA GLU A 156 -4.94 -13.21 10.79
C GLU A 156 -4.49 -13.04 9.33
N THR A 157 -3.77 -11.96 9.00
CA THR A 157 -3.40 -11.62 7.61
C THR A 157 -1.90 -11.58 7.37
N ALA A 158 -1.06 -11.66 8.42
CA ALA A 158 0.38 -11.54 8.31
C ALA A 158 1.00 -12.59 7.38
N ASP A 159 0.48 -13.82 7.40
CA ASP A 159 0.99 -14.91 6.57
C ASP A 159 0.58 -14.78 5.10
N TYR A 160 -0.42 -13.96 4.76
CA TYR A 160 -0.80 -13.68 3.37
C TYR A 160 0.30 -12.96 2.60
N ALA A 161 1.23 -12.28 3.28
CA ALA A 161 2.40 -11.70 2.63
C ALA A 161 3.33 -12.76 2.00
N ARG A 162 3.23 -14.03 2.42
CA ARG A 162 4.02 -15.16 1.87
C ARG A 162 3.46 -15.69 0.57
N ASP A 163 2.23 -15.33 0.26
CA ASP A 163 1.54 -15.86 -0.90
C ASP A 163 2.26 -15.44 -2.19
N PRO A 164 2.50 -16.36 -3.15
CA PRO A 164 3.11 -16.05 -4.43
C PRO A 164 2.38 -14.96 -5.23
N PHE A 165 1.12 -14.67 -4.91
CA PHE A 165 0.38 -13.54 -5.44
C PHE A 165 1.09 -12.19 -5.23
N PHE A 166 1.93 -12.06 -4.18
CA PHE A 166 2.78 -10.90 -3.95
C PHE A 166 4.24 -11.19 -4.28
N GLU A 167 4.72 -10.70 -5.42
CA GLU A 167 6.08 -10.96 -5.90
C GLU A 167 7.13 -10.22 -5.07
N LYS A 168 6.89 -8.94 -4.77
CA LYS A 168 7.79 -8.09 -3.98
C LYS A 168 7.00 -7.19 -3.02
N ILE A 169 7.44 -7.12 -1.77
CA ILE A 169 6.80 -6.35 -0.72
C ILE A 169 7.83 -5.41 -0.08
N TYR A 170 7.46 -4.14 0.10
CA TYR A 170 8.16 -3.19 0.95
C TYR A 170 7.23 -2.81 2.10
N ALA A 171 7.70 -2.91 3.35
CA ALA A 171 6.93 -2.54 4.53
C ALA A 171 7.67 -1.48 5.35
N LEU A 172 7.13 -0.27 5.35
CA LEU A 172 7.71 0.89 6.02
C LEU A 172 6.94 1.14 7.33
N TYR A 173 7.67 1.21 8.44
CA TYR A 173 7.08 1.40 9.78
C TYR A 173 7.88 2.42 10.59
N SER A 174 7.31 2.87 11.71
CA SER A 174 7.94 3.82 12.63
C SER A 174 7.66 3.43 14.07
N THR A 175 8.62 3.66 14.97
CA THR A 175 8.41 3.44 16.41
C THR A 175 7.52 4.49 17.06
N MET A 176 7.41 5.69 16.48
CA MET A 176 6.50 6.73 16.96
C MET A 176 5.04 6.48 16.52
N ASP A 177 4.84 5.56 15.58
CA ASP A 177 3.51 5.17 15.16
C ASP A 177 2.89 4.16 16.15
N ASN A 178 2.11 4.71 17.08
CA ASN A 178 1.33 3.90 18.03
C ASN A 178 0.02 3.40 17.42
N LEU A 179 -0.54 4.10 16.43
CA LEU A 179 -1.78 3.67 15.77
C LEU A 179 -1.60 2.35 15.03
N GLN A 180 -0.40 2.10 14.48
CA GLN A 180 -0.06 0.83 13.86
C GLN A 180 -0.14 -0.37 14.81
N VAL A 181 0.02 -0.18 16.13
CA VAL A 181 -0.07 -1.26 17.14
C VAL A 181 -1.42 -1.27 17.84
N MET A 182 -2.02 -0.10 18.03
CA MET A 182 -3.34 0.07 18.64
C MET A 182 -4.50 -0.33 17.71
N ASP A 183 -4.37 -1.43 16.97
CA ASP A 183 -5.48 -2.10 16.30
C ASP A 183 -5.87 -3.35 17.09
N PRO A 184 -6.88 -3.25 17.97
CA PRO A 184 -7.35 -4.40 18.72
C PRO A 184 -8.18 -5.33 17.81
N GLN A 185 -7.50 -6.30 17.21
CA GLN A 185 -8.02 -7.36 16.35
C GLN A 185 -9.22 -8.12 16.98
N GLY A 186 -9.30 -8.15 18.32
CA GLY A 186 -10.38 -8.81 19.05
C GLY A 186 -11.67 -8.01 19.24
N LEU A 187 -11.68 -6.69 18.99
CA LEU A 187 -12.90 -5.88 19.13
C LEU A 187 -13.96 -6.22 18.08
N TYR A 188 -13.53 -6.78 16.94
CA TYR A 188 -14.40 -7.06 15.79
C TYR A 188 -15.04 -8.44 15.82
N LYS A 189 -14.70 -9.30 16.81
CA LYS A 189 -15.33 -10.62 16.97
C LYS A 189 -16.58 -10.50 17.87
N THR A 190 -17.70 -11.06 17.43
CA THR A 190 -18.91 -11.20 18.24
C THR A 190 -18.61 -11.99 19.52
N LYS A 191 -19.17 -11.55 20.66
CA LYS A 191 -18.95 -12.16 21.98
C LYS A 191 -19.28 -13.66 21.92
N LYS A 192 -18.27 -14.53 21.91
CA LYS A 192 -18.39 -15.88 22.47
C LYS A 192 -17.78 -15.84 23.87
N ASN A 193 -18.60 -16.06 24.89
CA ASN A 193 -18.20 -16.25 26.30
C ASN A 193 -17.75 -15.01 27.10
N GLY A 194 -18.23 -13.81 26.77
CA GLY A 194 -18.18 -12.65 27.68
C GLY A 194 -16.81 -11.97 27.90
N LYS A 195 -15.68 -12.56 27.47
CA LYS A 195 -14.34 -11.93 27.56
C LYS A 195 -13.81 -11.54 26.18
N ARG A 196 -13.56 -10.24 25.97
CA ARG A 196 -12.84 -9.72 24.79
C ARG A 196 -11.34 -9.87 25.03
N HIS A 197 -10.67 -10.77 24.30
CA HIS A 197 -9.21 -10.74 24.24
C HIS A 197 -8.78 -9.70 23.19
N LEU A 198 -8.36 -8.53 23.66
CA LEU A 198 -7.74 -7.52 22.80
C LEU A 198 -6.39 -8.05 22.33
N LYS A 199 -6.28 -8.38 21.05
CA LYS A 199 -5.02 -8.69 20.38
C LYS A 199 -4.59 -7.45 19.61
N PHE A 200 -3.42 -6.91 19.93
CA PHE A 200 -2.84 -5.78 19.21
C PHE A 200 -2.11 -6.26 17.95
N SER A 201 -1.95 -5.38 16.98
CA SER A 201 -1.15 -5.62 15.78
C SER A 201 0.34 -5.44 16.04
N ASP A 202 1.14 -6.14 15.25
CA ASP A 202 2.58 -5.91 15.18
C ASP A 202 2.90 -4.77 14.20
N ARG A 203 4.10 -4.19 14.34
CA ARG A 203 4.64 -3.23 13.38
C ARG A 203 5.33 -3.90 12.19
N ARG A 204 5.68 -5.17 12.34
CA ARG A 204 6.57 -5.92 11.45
C ARG A 204 5.91 -7.20 10.99
N PHE A 205 6.17 -7.56 9.74
CA PHE A 205 5.81 -8.86 9.24
C PHE A 205 6.82 -9.90 9.73
N PRO A 206 6.40 -11.18 9.85
CA PRO A 206 7.34 -12.29 9.93
C PRO A 206 8.33 -12.25 8.77
N LEU A 207 9.54 -12.79 8.98
CA LEU A 207 10.60 -12.81 7.97
C LEU A 207 10.20 -13.66 6.75
N GLN A 208 10.39 -13.10 5.55
CA GLN A 208 9.99 -13.71 4.28
C GLN A 208 10.93 -13.27 3.14
N LYS A 209 11.09 -14.10 2.10
CA LYS A 209 12.05 -13.86 1.00
C LYS A 209 11.69 -12.67 0.12
N ASN A 210 10.40 -12.46 -0.14
CA ASN A 210 9.83 -11.45 -1.02
C ASN A 210 9.58 -10.10 -0.33
N LEU A 211 9.77 -10.03 1.00
CA LEU A 211 9.48 -8.86 1.80
C LEU A 211 10.76 -8.11 2.15
N ARG A 212 10.72 -6.79 2.15
CA ARG A 212 11.76 -5.91 2.72
C ARG A 212 11.07 -4.97 3.68
N GLN A 213 11.60 -4.80 4.88
CA GLN A 213 10.99 -3.93 5.87
C GLN A 213 12.00 -2.98 6.50
N ALA A 214 11.61 -1.71 6.60
CA ALA A 214 12.47 -0.66 7.11
C ALA A 214 11.76 0.18 8.16
N LYS A 215 12.49 0.44 9.24
CA LYS A 215 12.11 1.45 10.22
C LYS A 215 12.50 2.81 9.66
N ILE A 216 11.54 3.72 9.55
CA ILE A 216 11.78 5.05 9.01
C ILE A 216 11.96 6.07 10.12
N LYS A 217 13.01 6.89 9.98
CA LYS A 217 13.20 8.14 10.69
C LYS A 217 13.39 9.29 9.70
N ILE A 218 12.91 10.48 10.06
CA ILE A 218 13.19 11.74 9.36
C ILE A 218 13.94 12.65 10.34
N ASN A 219 15.13 13.13 9.96
CA ASN A 219 16.00 13.96 10.78
C ASN A 219 16.25 13.35 12.17
N GLY A 220 16.44 12.02 12.22
CA GLY A 220 16.65 11.28 13.48
C GLY A 220 15.37 11.02 14.31
N HIS A 221 14.22 11.58 13.93
CA HIS A 221 12.94 11.42 14.61
C HIS A 221 12.08 10.34 13.95
N GLY A 222 11.35 9.56 14.76
CA GLY A 222 10.31 8.68 14.23
C GLY A 222 9.18 9.50 13.60
N ILE A 223 8.53 8.96 12.59
CA ILE A 223 7.39 9.62 11.94
C ILE A 223 6.05 9.13 12.54
N PRO A 224 5.06 10.02 12.73
CA PRO A 224 3.72 9.60 13.16
C PRO A 224 2.97 8.90 12.03
N HIS A 225 1.85 8.23 12.33
CA HIS A 225 1.06 7.45 11.37
C HIS A 225 0.67 8.23 10.10
N ILE A 226 0.26 9.49 10.27
CA ILE A 226 -0.13 10.37 9.15
C ILE A 226 1.08 10.93 8.41
N GLY A 227 2.26 10.94 9.05
CA GLY A 227 3.52 11.37 8.46
C GLY A 227 3.83 10.64 7.14
N PHE A 228 3.54 9.34 7.08
CA PHE A 228 3.70 8.49 5.89
C PHE A 228 2.90 8.92 4.66
N ILE A 229 1.88 9.76 4.81
CA ILE A 229 1.01 10.23 3.72
C ILE A 229 1.03 11.75 3.59
N THR A 230 2.05 12.39 4.14
CA THR A 230 2.35 13.79 3.89
C THR A 230 3.18 13.92 2.62
N ARG A 231 3.08 15.06 1.94
CA ARG A 231 3.92 15.35 0.76
C ARG A 231 5.40 15.21 1.06
N GLY A 232 5.84 15.67 2.24
CA GLY A 232 7.23 15.56 2.68
C GLY A 232 7.75 14.13 2.63
N PHE A 233 7.04 13.19 3.25
CA PHE A 233 7.43 11.77 3.20
C PHE A 233 7.30 11.17 1.78
N ILE A 234 6.18 11.44 1.10
CA ILE A 234 5.87 10.84 -0.21
C ILE A 234 6.94 11.19 -1.24
N ASN A 235 7.52 12.40 -1.18
CA ASN A 235 8.61 12.78 -2.06
C ASN A 235 9.89 11.94 -1.88
N TYR A 236 10.11 11.32 -0.71
CA TYR A 236 11.24 10.42 -0.49
C TYR A 236 10.96 8.97 -0.86
N LEU A 237 9.70 8.60 -1.13
CA LEU A 237 9.33 7.22 -1.36
C LEU A 237 10.13 6.56 -2.49
N PRO A 238 10.37 7.18 -3.67
CA PRO A 238 11.21 6.59 -4.71
C PRO A 238 12.62 6.24 -4.20
N THR A 239 13.31 7.18 -3.57
CA THR A 239 14.67 6.99 -3.01
C THR A 239 14.71 5.93 -1.92
N ILE A 240 13.67 5.86 -1.07
CA ILE A 240 13.52 4.78 -0.08
C ILE A 240 13.49 3.43 -0.81
N LEU A 241 12.66 3.28 -1.84
CA LEU A 241 12.54 2.02 -2.58
C LEU A 241 13.85 1.63 -3.25
N ASP A 242 14.56 2.58 -3.87
CA ASP A 242 15.88 2.33 -4.46
C ASP A 242 16.89 1.84 -3.42
N THR A 243 16.85 2.41 -2.21
CA THR A 243 17.71 1.99 -1.10
C THR A 243 17.38 0.56 -0.66
N LEU A 244 16.09 0.21 -0.60
CA LEU A 244 15.65 -1.15 -0.27
C LEU A 244 15.99 -2.17 -1.37
N ASP A 245 16.04 -1.73 -2.63
CA ASP A 245 16.50 -2.55 -3.76
C ASP A 245 18.00 -2.77 -3.73
N ALA A 246 18.80 -1.75 -3.41
CA ALA A 246 20.25 -1.89 -3.26
C ALA A 246 20.61 -2.89 -2.15
N TRP A 247 19.86 -2.90 -1.05
CA TRP A 247 20.03 -3.86 0.05
C TRP A 247 19.86 -5.32 -0.37
N GLU A 248 19.05 -5.59 -1.39
CA GLU A 248 18.84 -6.94 -1.93
C GLU A 248 20.09 -7.45 -2.66
N VAL A 249 20.78 -6.58 -3.38
CA VAL A 249 22.00 -6.92 -4.12
C VAL A 249 23.17 -7.17 -3.16
N GLU A 250 23.29 -6.38 -2.11
CA GLU A 250 24.43 -6.43 -1.18
C GLU A 250 24.41 -7.62 -0.20
N SER A 251 23.25 -8.22 0.07
CA SER A 251 23.13 -9.25 1.13
C SER A 251 22.06 -10.31 0.83
N PRO A 252 22.21 -11.09 -0.26
CA PRO A 252 21.23 -12.12 -0.63
C PRO A 252 21.08 -13.22 0.44
N ALA A 253 22.11 -13.47 1.26
CA ALA A 253 22.13 -14.51 2.29
C ALA A 253 21.50 -14.09 3.64
N LEU A 254 21.18 -12.80 3.85
CA LEU A 254 20.57 -12.30 5.08
C LEU A 254 19.37 -11.40 4.72
N PRO A 255 18.25 -11.99 4.26
CA PRO A 255 17.26 -11.26 3.49
C PRO A 255 16.61 -10.10 4.23
N ASN A 256 16.64 -10.06 5.58
CA ASN A 256 15.92 -9.07 6.38
C ASN A 256 16.38 -9.04 7.84
N GLN A 257 17.54 -8.45 8.11
CA GLN A 257 17.75 -7.87 9.45
C GLN A 257 16.96 -6.57 9.58
N GLU A 258 16.63 -6.17 10.80
CA GLU A 258 16.04 -4.84 11.05
C GLU A 258 16.99 -3.77 10.52
N ARG A 259 16.61 -3.13 9.43
CA ARG A 259 17.39 -2.04 8.85
C ARG A 259 16.67 -0.72 9.13
N LEU A 260 17.41 0.18 9.77
CA LEU A 260 16.97 1.54 10.03
C LEU A 260 17.32 2.39 8.82
N LEU A 261 16.33 3.08 8.25
CA LEU A 261 16.55 4.11 7.24
C LEU A 261 16.28 5.48 7.84
N THR A 262 17.31 6.32 7.87
CA THR A 262 17.19 7.72 8.30
C THR A 262 17.24 8.61 7.08
N LEU A 263 16.18 9.38 6.88
CA LEU A 263 16.08 10.38 5.84
C LEU A 263 16.51 11.73 6.40
N HIS A 264 17.35 12.44 5.66
CA HIS A 264 17.76 13.79 5.95
C HIS A 264 17.04 14.72 4.96
N THR A 265 16.28 15.67 5.49
CA THR A 265 15.46 16.60 4.69
C THR A 265 16.03 17.99 4.69
#